data_AF-A0A1I7DLC5-F1
#
_entry.id   AF-A0A1I7DLC5-F1
#
_cell.length_a   1.000
_cell.length_b   1.000
_cell.length_c   1.000
_cell.angle_alpha   90.00
_cell.angle_beta   90.00
_cell.angle_gamma   90.00
#
_symmetry.space_group_name_H-M   'P 1'
#
loop_
_entity.id
_entity.type
_entity.pdbx_description
1 polymer ?
#
loop_
_entity_poly.entity_id
_entity_poly.type
_entity_poly.pdbx_seq_one_letter_code
_entity_poly.pdbx_strand_id
1 'polypeptide(L)'
;MLRFLMIAGLLSGLFSTQADARTIRYEFDVVDSWFSVGNLTEISSPFTSNVTERQVEYNDPLYQEVVAGIHPLADLIGKTGRVAMQLEIDWSDIYSIDCLSGILCAEFNRMHPQPGSVVDSAVNPNGFTIFAWGSSGEWYLGSNPMTGEGRLFFTDDRTWGTGWLNGNFYEHGGATADFALANFTSTEISPVPLPAAAPLLAMGLMAFGFVRRRARRLS
;
A
#
# COMPACT_ATOMS: atom_id res chain seq x y z
N MET A 1 -8.54 13.35 52.27
CA MET A 1 -8.11 12.12 51.56
C MET A 1 -8.29 12.19 50.04
N LEU A 2 -9.09 13.10 49.47
CA LEU A 2 -9.26 13.26 48.01
C LEU A 2 -8.02 13.76 47.23
N ARG A 3 -7.00 14.32 47.89
CA ARG A 3 -5.85 14.95 47.21
C ARG A 3 -4.78 13.99 46.72
N PHE A 4 -4.72 12.77 47.26
CA PHE A 4 -3.74 11.76 46.83
C PHE A 4 -4.19 10.96 45.59
N LEU A 5 -5.49 10.92 45.28
CA LEU A 5 -6.03 10.23 44.10
C LEU A 5 -5.76 10.96 42.78
N MET A 6 -5.65 12.30 42.78
CA MET A 6 -5.33 13.06 41.56
C MET A 6 -3.87 12.90 41.10
N ILE A 7 -2.93 12.65 42.03
CA ILE A 7 -1.51 12.48 41.68
C ILE A 7 -1.27 11.09 41.09
N ALA A 8 -1.98 10.07 41.58
CA ALA A 8 -1.93 8.72 41.01
C ALA A 8 -2.51 8.68 39.58
N GLY A 9 -3.62 9.39 39.32
CA GLY A 9 -4.23 9.47 37.97
C GLY A 9 -3.39 10.23 36.92
N LEU A 10 -2.53 11.15 37.37
CA LEU A 10 -1.59 11.87 36.49
C LEU A 10 -0.35 11.05 36.15
N LEU A 11 0.05 10.12 37.03
CA LEU A 11 1.17 9.22 36.81
C LEU A 11 0.79 7.99 35.97
N SER A 12 -0.44 7.49 36.08
CA SER A 12 -0.92 6.40 35.22
C SER A 12 -1.24 6.83 33.78
N GLY A 13 -1.38 8.13 33.50
CA GLY A 13 -1.46 8.67 32.14
C GLY A 13 -0.13 8.77 31.40
N LEU A 14 1.01 8.61 32.10
CA LEU A 14 2.36 8.66 31.52
C LEU A 14 2.88 7.28 31.08
N PHE A 15 2.15 6.21 31.39
CA PHE A 15 2.45 4.83 30.96
C PHE A 15 1.40 4.29 29.99
N SER A 16 0.79 5.17 29.20
CA SER A 16 0.26 4.74 27.90
C SER A 16 1.47 4.22 27.12
N THR A 17 1.67 2.90 27.12
CA THR A 17 2.48 2.21 26.12
C THR A 17 1.84 2.54 24.79
N GLN A 18 2.26 3.66 24.20
CA GLN A 18 1.91 4.01 22.85
C GLN A 18 2.35 2.80 22.04
N ALA A 19 1.39 2.12 21.38
CA ALA A 19 1.76 1.15 20.37
C ALA A 19 2.71 1.90 19.42
N ASP A 20 3.96 1.45 19.32
CA ASP A 20 4.99 2.09 18.51
C ASP A 20 4.65 1.82 17.05
N ALA A 21 3.66 2.55 16.54
CA ALA A 21 3.40 2.64 15.11
C ALA A 21 4.66 3.21 14.45
N ARG A 22 5.19 2.47 13.47
CA ARG A 22 6.37 2.84 12.72
C ARG A 22 5.93 3.23 11.31
N THR A 23 6.43 4.36 10.84
CA THR A 23 6.24 4.76 9.45
C THR A 23 7.49 4.41 8.66
N ILE A 24 7.36 3.64 7.57
CA ILE A 24 8.47 3.35 6.66
C ILE A 24 8.14 3.95 5.30
N ARG A 25 9.06 4.76 4.75
CA ARG A 25 9.00 5.26 3.38
C ARG A 25 9.79 4.36 2.47
N TYR A 26 9.18 3.99 1.36
CA TYR A 26 9.80 3.24 0.27
C TYR A 26 9.85 4.12 -0.97
N GLU A 27 11.00 4.12 -1.64
CA GLU A 27 11.17 4.81 -2.91
C GLU A 27 11.93 3.92 -3.88
N PHE A 28 11.46 3.85 -5.12
CA PHE A 28 12.02 2.97 -6.14
C PHE A 28 11.67 3.46 -7.54
N ASP A 29 12.45 3.04 -8.54
CA ASP A 29 12.16 3.29 -9.95
C ASP A 29 11.55 2.04 -10.58
N VAL A 30 10.40 2.18 -11.22
CA VAL A 30 9.87 1.15 -12.13
C VAL A 30 10.63 1.25 -13.45
N VAL A 31 11.35 0.20 -13.82
CA VAL A 31 12.23 0.17 -15.00
C VAL A 31 11.74 -0.74 -16.11
N ASP A 32 10.94 -1.76 -15.78
CA ASP A 32 10.30 -2.65 -16.75
C ASP A 32 9.01 -3.23 -16.15
N SER A 33 8.17 -3.81 -17.00
CA SER A 33 6.89 -4.38 -16.60
C SER A 33 6.45 -5.52 -17.53
N TRP A 34 5.91 -6.59 -16.95
CA TRP A 34 5.30 -7.72 -17.67
C TRP A 34 3.89 -7.97 -17.18
N PHE A 35 3.00 -8.23 -18.12
CA PHE A 35 1.58 -8.45 -17.84
C PHE A 35 1.17 -9.77 -18.44
N SER A 36 0.35 -10.51 -17.71
CA SER A 36 -0.23 -11.75 -18.18
C SER A 36 -1.61 -11.94 -17.59
N VAL A 37 -2.40 -12.74 -18.28
CA VAL A 37 -3.60 -13.35 -17.74
C VAL A 37 -3.38 -14.86 -17.73
N GLY A 38 -4.20 -15.58 -16.95
CA GLY A 38 -4.25 -17.03 -16.98
C GLY A 38 -4.71 -17.57 -18.35
N ASN A 39 -5.41 -18.71 -18.35
CA ASN A 39 -5.99 -19.25 -19.59
C ASN A 39 -6.81 -18.17 -20.29
N LEU A 40 -6.46 -17.84 -21.54
CA LEU A 40 -7.15 -16.84 -22.35
C LEU A 40 -7.88 -17.55 -23.49
N THR A 41 -9.18 -17.31 -23.59
CA THR A 41 -10.05 -17.91 -24.60
C THR A 41 -10.74 -16.81 -25.38
N GLU A 42 -10.58 -16.83 -26.69
CA GLU A 42 -11.31 -16.02 -27.66
C GLU A 42 -12.62 -16.71 -28.05
N ILE A 43 -13.72 -15.97 -28.03
CA ILE A 43 -15.07 -16.40 -28.37
C ILE A 43 -15.60 -15.49 -29.49
N SER A 44 -15.74 -16.06 -30.70
CA SER A 44 -15.97 -15.31 -31.94
C SER A 44 -17.28 -14.52 -32.00
N SER A 45 -18.31 -14.92 -31.25
CA SER A 45 -19.47 -14.10 -30.87
C SER A 45 -20.43 -14.92 -30.00
N PRO A 46 -20.56 -14.63 -28.69
CA PRO A 46 -21.52 -15.33 -27.82
C PRO A 46 -22.99 -15.11 -28.19
N PHE A 47 -23.28 -14.20 -29.13
CA PHE A 47 -24.64 -13.85 -29.55
C PHE A 47 -25.09 -14.54 -30.84
N THR A 48 -24.25 -15.40 -31.42
CA THR A 48 -24.57 -16.15 -32.64
C THR A 48 -24.64 -17.65 -32.36
N SER A 49 -25.35 -18.40 -33.22
CA SER A 49 -25.46 -19.86 -33.06
C SER A 49 -24.19 -20.63 -33.39
N ASN A 50 -23.21 -19.98 -34.03
CA ASN A 50 -21.95 -20.57 -34.45
C ASN A 50 -20.81 -20.01 -33.60
N VAL A 51 -20.78 -20.40 -32.33
CA VAL A 51 -19.70 -20.03 -31.42
C VAL A 51 -18.48 -20.89 -31.75
N THR A 52 -17.35 -20.23 -32.01
CA THR A 52 -16.04 -20.88 -32.05
C THR A 52 -15.20 -20.37 -30.90
N GLU A 53 -14.66 -21.30 -30.13
CA GLU A 53 -13.72 -21.01 -29.05
C GLU A 53 -12.30 -21.33 -29.51
N ARG A 54 -11.38 -20.41 -29.23
CA ARG A 54 -9.96 -20.59 -29.48
C ARG A 54 -9.18 -20.22 -28.23
N GLN A 55 -8.33 -21.11 -27.76
CA GLN A 55 -7.35 -20.76 -26.75
C GLN A 55 -6.26 -19.89 -27.38
N VAL A 56 -5.99 -18.73 -26.78
CA VAL A 56 -4.93 -17.81 -27.18
C VAL A 56 -3.73 -18.07 -26.26
N GLU A 57 -2.71 -18.72 -26.79
CA GLU A 57 -1.49 -19.05 -26.05
C GLU A 57 -0.60 -17.81 -25.84
N TYR A 58 0.30 -17.85 -24.85
CA TYR A 58 1.21 -16.74 -24.53
C TYR A 58 2.12 -16.32 -25.70
N ASN A 59 2.49 -17.27 -26.56
CA ASN A 59 3.32 -17.06 -27.75
C ASN A 59 2.51 -16.59 -28.98
N ASP A 60 1.18 -16.52 -28.86
CA ASP A 60 0.32 -16.02 -29.93
C ASP A 60 0.57 -14.53 -30.15
N PRO A 61 0.78 -14.05 -31.40
CA PRO A 61 0.99 -12.63 -31.67
C PRO A 61 -0.13 -11.72 -31.14
N LEU A 62 -1.35 -12.24 -30.99
CA LEU A 62 -2.50 -11.50 -30.48
C LEU A 62 -2.49 -11.36 -28.95
N TYR A 63 -1.77 -12.23 -28.22
CA TYR A 63 -1.86 -12.31 -26.76
C TYR A 63 -1.56 -10.96 -26.09
N GLN A 64 -0.47 -10.30 -26.49
CA GLN A 64 -0.07 -9.03 -25.89
C GLN A 64 -1.05 -7.89 -26.20
N GLU A 65 -1.64 -7.89 -27.41
CA GLU A 65 -2.69 -6.93 -27.76
C GLU A 65 -3.94 -7.13 -26.90
N VAL A 66 -4.36 -8.38 -26.71
CA VAL A 66 -5.53 -8.71 -25.90
C VAL A 66 -5.30 -8.35 -24.43
N VAL A 67 -4.16 -8.73 -23.86
CA VAL A 67 -3.78 -8.33 -22.49
C VAL A 67 -3.79 -6.82 -22.34
N ALA A 68 -3.23 -6.07 -23.30
CA ALA A 68 -3.27 -4.60 -23.27
C ALA A 68 -4.69 -4.01 -23.41
N GLY A 69 -5.64 -4.76 -23.98
CA GLY A 69 -7.03 -4.33 -24.10
C GLY A 69 -7.90 -4.65 -22.90
N ILE A 70 -7.62 -5.74 -22.17
CA ILE A 70 -8.53 -6.28 -21.14
C ILE A 70 -7.95 -6.33 -19.72
N HIS A 71 -6.64 -6.24 -19.56
CA HIS A 71 -6.02 -6.33 -18.24
C HIS A 71 -6.43 -5.11 -17.37
N PRO A 72 -6.83 -5.30 -16.09
CA PRO A 72 -7.27 -4.19 -15.23
C PRO A 72 -6.23 -3.07 -15.07
N LEU A 73 -4.96 -3.45 -15.09
CA LEU A 73 -3.78 -2.57 -15.02
C LEU A 73 -3.14 -2.27 -16.38
N ALA A 74 -3.86 -2.48 -17.49
CA ALA A 74 -3.28 -2.36 -18.83
C ALA A 74 -2.71 -0.95 -19.12
N ASP A 75 -3.24 0.09 -18.49
CA ASP A 75 -2.72 1.44 -18.66
C ASP A 75 -1.30 1.61 -18.11
N LEU A 76 -0.81 0.68 -17.29
CA LEU A 76 0.55 0.68 -16.75
C LEU A 76 1.58 -0.03 -17.64
N ILE A 77 1.15 -0.70 -18.72
CA ILE A 77 2.04 -1.45 -19.62
C ILE A 77 3.11 -0.52 -20.22
N GLY A 78 4.37 -0.89 -20.03
CA GLY A 78 5.52 -0.16 -20.57
C GLY A 78 5.78 1.21 -19.92
N LYS A 79 5.05 1.56 -18.85
CA LYS A 79 5.30 2.78 -18.10
C LYS A 79 6.47 2.58 -17.13
N THR A 80 7.39 3.53 -17.14
CA THR A 80 8.52 3.60 -16.22
C THR A 80 8.44 4.88 -15.38
N GLY A 81 9.02 4.87 -14.17
CA GLY A 81 9.14 6.09 -13.38
C GLY A 81 9.39 5.87 -11.90
N ARG A 82 9.78 6.96 -11.21
CA ARG A 82 9.98 6.97 -9.77
C ARG A 82 8.64 6.86 -9.05
N VAL A 83 8.61 6.03 -8.02
CA VAL A 83 7.48 5.84 -7.11
C VAL A 83 7.97 6.07 -5.69
N ALA A 84 7.16 6.73 -4.88
CA ALA A 84 7.37 6.90 -3.46
C ALA A 84 6.07 6.57 -2.72
N MET A 85 6.17 5.72 -1.71
CA MET A 85 5.05 5.31 -0.87
C MET A 85 5.46 5.27 0.60
N GLN A 86 4.50 5.40 1.48
CA GLN A 86 4.66 5.28 2.93
C GLN A 86 3.75 4.18 3.44
N LEU A 87 4.28 3.41 4.39
CA LEU A 87 3.51 2.44 5.14
C LEU A 87 3.53 2.84 6.60
N GLU A 88 2.36 2.80 7.23
CA GLU A 88 2.26 2.79 8.68
C GLU A 88 2.07 1.34 9.13
N ILE A 89 2.96 0.88 10.02
CA ILE A 89 3.02 -0.50 10.50
C ILE A 89 2.90 -0.48 12.02
N ASP A 90 2.06 -1.34 12.59
CA ASP A 90 1.96 -1.56 14.03
C ASP A 90 2.14 -3.05 14.35
N TRP A 91 2.93 -3.38 15.39
CA TRP A 91 3.32 -4.70 15.96
C TRP A 91 3.57 -5.91 15.03
N SER A 92 2.87 -6.07 13.92
CA SER A 92 3.07 -7.04 12.82
C SER A 92 2.23 -6.76 11.56
N ASP A 93 1.41 -5.71 11.56
CA ASP A 93 0.37 -5.45 10.55
C ASP A 93 0.57 -4.09 9.89
N ILE A 94 0.21 -4.01 8.60
CA ILE A 94 0.16 -2.75 7.87
C ILE A 94 -1.19 -2.08 8.16
N TYR A 95 -1.14 -0.88 8.71
CA TYR A 95 -2.32 -0.08 9.02
C TYR A 95 -2.77 0.78 7.84
N SER A 96 -1.81 1.36 7.12
CA SER A 96 -2.07 2.22 5.96
C SER A 96 -0.99 2.09 4.90
N ILE A 97 -1.40 2.34 3.66
CA ILE A 97 -0.53 2.47 2.49
C ILE A 97 -0.86 3.82 1.86
N ASP A 98 0.08 4.75 1.93
CA ASP A 98 -0.05 6.07 1.33
C ASP A 98 0.92 6.19 0.15
N CYS A 99 0.40 6.22 -1.07
CA CYS A 99 1.25 6.55 -2.22
C CYS A 99 1.44 8.07 -2.31
N LEU A 100 2.69 8.51 -2.17
CA LEU A 100 3.06 9.92 -2.18
C LEU A 100 3.18 10.47 -3.60
N SER A 101 3.75 9.66 -4.51
CA SER A 101 3.95 10.04 -5.90
C SER A 101 4.30 8.84 -6.78
N GLY A 102 4.02 8.93 -8.07
CA GLY A 102 4.46 7.97 -9.08
C GLY A 102 3.33 7.34 -9.88
N ILE A 103 3.72 6.56 -10.89
CA ILE A 103 2.78 5.95 -11.86
C ILE A 103 1.83 4.94 -11.21
N LEU A 104 2.18 4.39 -10.05
CA LEU A 104 1.42 3.35 -9.35
C LEU A 104 0.44 3.89 -8.30
N CYS A 105 0.38 5.21 -8.07
CA CYS A 105 -0.40 5.74 -6.95
C CYS A 105 -1.91 5.54 -7.07
N ALA A 106 -2.46 5.56 -8.28
CA ALA A 106 -3.88 5.28 -8.49
C ALA A 106 -4.24 3.88 -7.97
N GLU A 107 -3.32 2.91 -8.10
CA GLU A 107 -3.54 1.52 -7.74
C GLU A 107 -3.25 1.26 -6.27
N PHE A 108 -2.12 1.77 -5.75
CA PHE A 108 -1.82 1.64 -4.32
C PHE A 108 -2.91 2.27 -3.43
N ASN A 109 -3.46 3.42 -3.83
CA ASN A 109 -4.51 4.09 -3.04
C ASN A 109 -5.86 3.36 -3.09
N ARG A 110 -6.06 2.43 -4.03
CA ARG A 110 -7.25 1.55 -4.07
C ARG A 110 -7.07 0.29 -3.22
N MET A 111 -5.84 -0.05 -2.87
CA MET A 111 -5.52 -1.27 -2.16
C MET A 111 -5.43 -0.97 -0.67
N HIS A 112 -6.47 -1.35 0.07
CA HIS A 112 -6.46 -1.28 1.53
C HIS A 112 -5.75 -2.51 2.10
N PRO A 113 -4.83 -2.35 3.07
CA PRO A 113 -4.30 -3.49 3.78
C PRO A 113 -5.42 -4.10 4.63
N GLN A 114 -5.68 -5.41 4.47
CA GLN A 114 -6.60 -6.12 5.36
C GLN A 114 -5.93 -6.40 6.71
N PRO A 115 -6.69 -6.37 7.84
CA PRO A 115 -6.17 -6.81 9.13
C PRO A 115 -5.61 -8.24 9.05
N GLY A 116 -4.36 -8.46 9.48
CA GLY A 116 -3.66 -9.74 9.30
C GLY A 116 -2.79 -9.83 8.03
N SER A 117 -2.63 -8.72 7.31
CA SER A 117 -1.62 -8.57 6.25
C SER A 117 -0.23 -8.73 6.86
N VAL A 118 0.31 -9.94 6.75
CA VAL A 118 1.54 -10.33 7.44
C VAL A 118 2.74 -9.57 6.87
N VAL A 119 3.33 -8.75 7.73
CA VAL A 119 4.68 -8.24 7.53
C VAL A 119 5.66 -9.35 7.93
N ASP A 120 5.89 -10.32 7.06
CA ASP A 120 6.86 -11.38 7.38
C ASP A 120 8.30 -10.81 7.35
N SER A 121 8.49 -9.61 6.78
CA SER A 121 9.82 -9.02 6.58
C SER A 121 9.93 -7.51 6.28
N ALA A 122 8.93 -6.62 6.51
CA ALA A 122 9.08 -5.16 6.23
C ALA A 122 10.19 -4.44 6.99
N VAL A 123 10.87 -5.12 7.90
CA VAL A 123 12.03 -4.60 8.64
C VAL A 123 13.31 -5.42 8.35
N ASN A 124 13.29 -6.33 7.37
CA ASN A 124 14.46 -7.12 7.01
C ASN A 124 15.29 -6.38 5.94
N PRO A 125 16.51 -5.92 6.27
CA PRO A 125 17.41 -5.26 5.34
C PRO A 125 18.07 -6.24 4.37
N ASN A 126 17.48 -7.42 4.11
CA ASN A 126 17.84 -8.36 3.04
C ASN A 126 16.71 -8.53 2.01
N GLY A 127 15.65 -7.72 2.13
CA GLY A 127 14.44 -7.79 1.34
C GLY A 127 13.24 -7.96 2.24
N PHE A 128 12.19 -7.21 1.94
CA PHE A 128 10.89 -7.38 2.56
C PHE A 128 9.90 -7.94 1.55
N THR A 129 8.87 -8.63 2.02
CA THR A 129 7.66 -8.88 1.24
C THR A 129 6.52 -8.18 1.96
N ILE A 130 5.94 -7.17 1.32
CA ILE A 130 4.63 -6.65 1.75
C ILE A 130 3.57 -7.47 1.06
N PHE A 131 2.59 -7.92 1.83
CA PHE A 131 1.42 -8.60 1.34
C PHE A 131 0.19 -7.82 1.78
N ALA A 132 -0.71 -7.51 0.84
CA ALA A 132 -1.98 -6.88 1.18
C ALA A 132 -3.10 -7.45 0.30
N TRP A 133 -4.26 -7.71 0.90
CA TRP A 133 -5.47 -8.19 0.23
C TRP A 133 -6.47 -7.05 0.14
N GLY A 134 -6.90 -6.70 -1.07
CA GLY A 134 -8.03 -5.81 -1.30
C GLY A 134 -9.19 -6.56 -1.94
N SER A 135 -10.31 -5.87 -2.16
CA SER A 135 -11.41 -6.37 -3.02
C SER A 135 -11.03 -6.46 -4.52
N SER A 136 -9.75 -6.31 -4.83
CA SER A 136 -9.19 -6.05 -6.16
C SER A 136 -7.94 -6.88 -6.46
N GLY A 137 -7.58 -7.80 -5.56
CA GLY A 137 -6.36 -8.60 -5.68
C GLY A 137 -5.39 -8.52 -4.51
N GLU A 138 -4.24 -9.16 -4.71
CA GLU A 138 -3.09 -9.19 -3.82
C GLU A 138 -1.89 -8.52 -4.49
N TRP A 139 -0.99 -7.95 -3.70
CA TRP A 139 0.30 -7.50 -4.22
C TRP A 139 1.46 -7.83 -3.30
N TYR A 140 2.64 -7.91 -3.90
CA TYR A 140 3.89 -8.36 -3.33
C TYR A 140 4.99 -7.39 -3.74
N LEU A 141 5.57 -6.67 -2.80
CA LEU A 141 6.75 -5.84 -3.06
C LEU A 141 7.94 -6.44 -2.34
N GLY A 142 9.02 -6.66 -3.08
CA GLY A 142 10.31 -6.98 -2.49
C GLY A 142 11.51 -6.38 -3.19
N SER A 143 12.64 -6.41 -2.48
CA SER A 143 13.88 -5.77 -2.90
C SER A 143 15.11 -6.57 -2.48
N ASN A 144 16.19 -6.40 -3.23
CA ASN A 144 17.53 -6.81 -2.87
C ASN A 144 18.33 -5.57 -2.45
N PRO A 145 18.61 -5.38 -1.16
CA PRO A 145 19.27 -4.18 -0.65
C PRO A 145 20.76 -4.10 -0.98
N MET A 146 21.38 -5.21 -1.42
CA MET A 146 22.77 -5.20 -1.88
C MET A 146 22.88 -4.63 -3.30
N THR A 147 21.90 -4.89 -4.17
CA THR A 147 21.90 -4.46 -5.57
C THR A 147 21.00 -3.24 -5.83
N GLY A 148 20.06 -2.95 -4.93
CA GLY A 148 19.03 -1.93 -5.13
C GLY A 148 17.94 -2.34 -6.13
N GLU A 149 17.98 -3.58 -6.62
CA GLU A 149 16.97 -4.15 -7.52
C GLU A 149 15.77 -4.63 -6.70
N GLY A 150 14.60 -4.71 -7.32
CA GLY A 150 13.42 -5.25 -6.67
C GLY A 150 12.37 -5.70 -7.66
N ARG A 151 11.26 -6.17 -7.10
CA ARG A 151 10.11 -6.67 -7.85
C ARG A 151 8.84 -6.24 -7.15
N LEU A 152 7.87 -5.76 -7.90
CA LEU A 152 6.51 -5.55 -7.45
C LEU A 152 5.59 -6.41 -8.30
N PHE A 153 4.82 -7.27 -7.67
CA PHE A 153 3.90 -8.19 -8.33
C PHE A 153 2.49 -7.95 -7.84
N PHE A 154 1.53 -7.82 -8.75
CA PHE A 154 0.10 -7.76 -8.48
C PHE A 154 -0.55 -9.01 -9.06
N THR A 155 -1.50 -9.59 -8.32
CA THR A 155 -2.41 -10.61 -8.80
C THR A 155 -3.84 -10.15 -8.55
N ASP A 156 -4.69 -10.21 -9.56
CA ASP A 156 -6.13 -10.08 -9.40
C ASP A 156 -6.63 -11.36 -8.69
N ASP A 157 -7.41 -11.20 -7.64
CA ASP A 157 -8.00 -12.30 -6.86
C ASP A 157 -9.19 -12.93 -7.59
N ARG A 158 -9.67 -12.28 -8.65
CA ARG A 158 -10.68 -12.85 -9.54
C ARG A 158 -10.09 -14.06 -10.26
N THR A 159 -10.72 -15.21 -10.04
CA THR A 159 -10.38 -16.45 -10.75
C THR A 159 -10.66 -16.35 -12.25
N TRP A 160 -11.59 -15.47 -12.64
CA TRP A 160 -12.01 -15.25 -14.03
C TRP A 160 -12.38 -13.79 -14.30
N GLY A 161 -12.03 -13.31 -15.49
CA GLY A 161 -12.40 -12.01 -16.04
C GLY A 161 -12.87 -12.13 -17.49
N THR A 162 -13.52 -11.08 -17.99
CA THR A 162 -14.05 -11.03 -19.35
C THR A 162 -13.85 -9.65 -19.97
N GLY A 163 -13.69 -9.59 -21.28
CA GLY A 163 -13.48 -8.34 -22.01
C GLY A 163 -13.88 -8.45 -23.47
N TRP A 164 -14.14 -7.30 -24.09
CA TRP A 164 -14.40 -7.21 -25.53
C TRP A 164 -13.29 -6.42 -26.20
N LEU A 165 -12.69 -6.99 -27.23
CA LEU A 165 -11.66 -6.34 -28.04
C LEU A 165 -11.84 -6.70 -29.50
N ASN A 166 -11.70 -5.73 -30.41
CA ASN A 166 -11.80 -5.93 -31.86
C ASN A 166 -13.07 -6.68 -32.33
N GLY A 167 -14.17 -6.59 -31.57
CA GLY A 167 -15.44 -7.27 -31.87
C GLY A 167 -15.53 -8.72 -31.37
N ASN A 168 -14.47 -9.27 -30.78
CA ASN A 168 -14.44 -10.59 -30.17
C ASN A 168 -14.62 -10.49 -28.65
N PHE A 169 -15.22 -11.51 -28.06
CA PHE A 169 -15.32 -11.65 -26.62
C PHE A 169 -14.17 -12.51 -26.12
N TYR A 170 -13.55 -12.11 -25.01
CA TYR A 170 -12.45 -12.84 -24.39
C TYR A 170 -12.83 -13.18 -22.96
N GLU A 171 -12.60 -14.43 -22.59
CA GLU A 171 -12.61 -14.89 -21.21
C GLU A 171 -11.19 -15.20 -20.79
N HIS A 172 -10.81 -14.80 -19.59
CA HIS A 172 -9.47 -15.05 -19.09
C HIS A 172 -9.47 -15.48 -17.63
N GLY A 173 -8.52 -16.35 -17.26
CA GLY A 173 -8.20 -16.61 -15.87
C GLY A 173 -7.57 -15.39 -15.18
N GLY A 174 -7.27 -15.52 -13.89
CA GLY A 174 -6.69 -14.44 -13.07
C GLY A 174 -5.58 -13.64 -13.77
N ALA A 175 -5.60 -12.32 -13.56
CA ALA A 175 -4.70 -11.37 -14.18
C ALA A 175 -3.52 -11.06 -13.26
N THR A 176 -2.32 -10.89 -13.82
CA THR A 176 -1.10 -10.64 -13.05
C THR A 176 -0.25 -9.58 -13.72
N ALA A 177 0.30 -8.67 -12.93
CA ALA A 177 1.26 -7.67 -13.38
C ALA A 177 2.55 -7.76 -12.55
N ASP A 178 3.68 -7.70 -13.22
CA ASP A 178 5.01 -7.79 -12.63
C ASP A 178 5.82 -6.57 -13.05
N PHE A 179 6.48 -5.91 -12.10
CA PHE A 179 7.26 -4.71 -12.32
C PHE A 179 8.68 -4.93 -11.81
N ALA A 180 9.66 -4.76 -12.68
CA ALA A 180 11.07 -4.69 -12.28
C ALA A 180 11.36 -3.32 -11.67
N LEU A 181 12.03 -3.34 -10.53
CA LEU A 181 12.37 -2.15 -9.77
C LEU A 181 13.88 -1.95 -9.69
N ALA A 182 14.30 -0.69 -9.66
CA ALA A 182 15.69 -0.28 -9.43
C ALA A 182 15.76 0.86 -8.41
N ASN A 183 16.98 1.16 -7.94
CA ASN A 183 17.28 2.22 -6.97
C ASN A 183 16.33 2.19 -5.76
N PHE A 184 16.08 0.98 -5.26
CA PHE A 184 15.18 0.72 -4.17
C PHE A 184 15.77 1.21 -2.85
N THR A 185 15.04 2.05 -2.12
CA THR A 185 15.43 2.56 -0.80
C THR A 185 14.27 2.46 0.18
N SER A 186 14.56 2.00 1.40
CA SER A 186 13.63 2.05 2.54
C SER A 186 14.19 2.97 3.63
N THR A 187 13.33 3.77 4.24
CA THR A 187 13.72 4.70 5.30
C THR A 187 12.64 4.73 6.37
N GLU A 188 13.01 4.37 7.60
CA GLU A 188 12.14 4.52 8.76
C GLU A 188 12.04 6.01 9.11
N ILE A 189 10.81 6.51 9.19
CA ILE A 189 10.49 7.87 9.59
C ILE A 189 10.11 7.83 11.06
N SER A 190 11.06 8.20 11.92
CA SER A 190 10.76 8.34 13.34
C SER A 190 9.86 9.56 13.58
N PRO A 191 8.83 9.47 14.44
CA PRO A 191 8.09 10.66 14.86
C PRO A 191 9.08 11.65 15.47
N VAL A 192 9.05 12.90 14.99
CA VAL A 192 9.88 13.98 15.57
C VAL A 192 9.51 14.04 17.05
N PRO A 193 10.47 13.85 17.99
CA PRO A 193 10.16 13.94 19.40
C PRO A 193 9.59 15.33 19.64
N LEU A 194 8.32 15.40 20.04
CA LEU A 194 7.73 16.66 20.48
C LEU A 194 8.69 17.21 21.55
N PRO A 195 9.11 18.48 21.44
CA PRO A 195 10.01 19.04 22.43
C PRO A 195 9.39 18.81 23.80
N ALA A 196 10.17 18.24 24.73
CA ALA A 196 9.73 17.92 26.10
C ALA A 196 9.14 19.13 26.86
N ALA A 197 9.27 20.32 26.29
CA ALA A 197 8.63 21.55 26.72
C ALA A 197 7.14 21.67 26.39
N ALA A 198 6.56 20.91 25.45
CA ALA A 198 5.15 21.05 25.06
C ALA A 198 4.16 20.79 26.23
N PRO A 199 4.35 19.74 27.07
CA PRO A 199 3.56 19.57 28.28
C PRO A 199 3.80 20.69 29.31
N LEU A 200 5.04 21.17 29.44
CA LEU A 200 5.41 22.25 30.36
C LEU A 200 4.81 23.61 29.93
N LEU A 201 4.69 23.86 28.63
CA LEU A 201 4.07 25.06 28.06
C LEU A 201 2.56 25.06 28.32
N ALA A 202 1.89 23.92 28.12
CA ALA A 202 0.47 23.76 28.44
C ALA A 202 0.20 23.90 29.94
N MET A 203 1.04 23.30 30.80
CA MET A 203 0.95 23.46 32.25
C MET A 203 1.24 24.90 32.70
N GLY A 204 2.22 25.56 32.10
CA GLY A 204 2.55 26.97 32.36
C GLY A 204 1.40 27.91 31.98
N LEU A 205 0.78 27.71 30.81
CA LEU A 205 -0.36 28.51 30.36
C LEU A 205 -1.60 28.30 31.24
N MET A 206 -1.86 27.06 31.70
CA MET A 206 -2.93 26.80 32.67
C MET A 206 -2.65 27.49 34.01
N ALA A 207 -1.43 27.40 34.54
CA ALA A 207 -1.04 28.06 35.79
C ALA A 207 -1.23 29.59 35.73
N PHE A 208 -0.83 30.23 34.62
CA PHE A 208 -1.06 31.67 34.40
C PHE A 208 -2.56 32.02 34.33
N GLY A 209 -3.38 31.18 33.70
CA GLY A 209 -4.83 31.36 33.64
C GLY A 209 -5.49 31.35 35.03
N PHE A 210 -5.09 30.44 35.91
CA PHE A 210 -5.59 30.37 37.28
C PHE A 210 -5.15 31.55 38.15
N VAL A 211 -3.90 31.99 38.03
CA VAL A 211 -3.38 33.17 38.75
C VAL A 211 -4.12 34.44 38.32
N ARG A 212 -4.35 34.64 37.02
CA ARG A 212 -5.05 35.82 36.48
C ARG A 212 -6.53 35.87 36.87
N ARG A 213 -7.20 34.71 36.97
CA ARG A 213 -8.60 34.62 37.45
C ARG A 213 -8.73 34.95 38.93
N ARG A 214 -7.73 34.60 39.75
CA ARG A 214 -7.72 34.89 41.18
C ARG A 214 -7.48 36.36 41.46
N ALA A 215 -6.60 37.01 40.69
CA ALA A 215 -6.35 38.45 40.80
C ALA A 215 -7.61 39.30 40.50
N ARG A 216 -8.43 38.91 39.52
CA ARG A 216 -9.68 39.62 39.16
C ARG A 216 -10.84 39.45 40.15
N ARG A 217 -10.77 38.49 41.08
CA ARG A 217 -11.83 38.30 42.11
C ARG A 217 -11.52 39.04 43.41
N LEU A 218 -10.32 39.61 43.54
CA LEU A 218 -9.85 40.33 44.73
C LEU A 218 -9.79 41.86 44.50
N SER A 219 -10.11 42.31 43.29
CA SER A 219 -10.30 43.72 42.89
C SER A 219 -11.78 43.99 42.68
#